data_AF-A0A161SGX6-F1
#
_entry.id   AF-A0A161SGX6-F1
#
_cell.length_a   1.000
_cell.length_b   1.000
_cell.length_c   1.000
_cell.angle_alpha   90.00
_cell.angle_beta   90.00
_cell.angle_gamma   90.00
#
_symmetry.space_group_name_H-M   'P 1'
#
loop_
_entity.id
_entity.type
_entity.pdbx_description
1 polymer ?
#
loop_
_entity_poly.entity_id
_entity_poly.type
_entity_poly.pdbx_seq_one_letter_code
_entity_poly.pdbx_strand_id
1 'polypeptide(L)'
;MNDVLNRLYKEVHETEEEKEKRLDKQRQKSKNKKSTTTDRSLPAVSTTTMNPTVGIGEETLEGRAPNVRKRHSIHLLSDNDIGFTRVIYGFIESIDISDKRILITLYDRDTRCIVHLEEVFFENAARNISSMFKVLERAINKDKSLEFTGLGIITKDAEGLFNIAINEQNAFKINNQKIAVFASNN
;
A
#
# COMPACT_ATOMS: atom_id res chain seq x y z
N MET A 1 1.43 9.76 -2.57
CA MET A 1 1.88 8.35 -2.47
C MET A 1 2.67 8.07 -1.19
N ASN A 2 3.78 8.78 -0.94
CA ASN A 2 4.60 8.59 0.28
C ASN A 2 3.81 8.64 1.59
N ASP A 3 2.83 9.54 1.71
CA ASP A 3 1.99 9.64 2.91
C ASP A 3 1.17 8.38 3.19
N VAL A 4 0.75 7.66 2.13
CA VAL A 4 -0.02 6.44 2.26
C VAL A 4 0.86 5.31 2.79
N LEU A 5 2.06 5.15 2.20
CA LEU A 5 3.02 4.13 2.64
C LEU A 5 3.53 4.41 4.07
N ASN A 6 3.84 5.67 4.40
CA ASN A 6 4.26 6.09 5.74
C ASN A 6 3.17 5.83 6.79
N ARG A 7 1.91 6.15 6.46
CA ARG A 7 0.78 5.90 7.35
C ARG A 7 0.58 4.41 7.58
N LEU A 8 0.67 3.58 6.53
CA LEU A 8 0.55 2.14 6.68
C LEU A 8 1.65 1.58 7.58
N TYR A 9 2.90 1.95 7.32
CA TYR A 9 4.03 1.51 8.14
C TYR A 9 3.83 1.87 9.62
N LYS A 10 3.38 3.10 9.88
CA LYS A 10 3.07 3.54 11.24
C LYS A 10 1.91 2.76 11.85
N GLU A 11 0.85 2.45 11.10
CA GLU A 11 -0.29 1.66 11.58
C GLU A 11 0.11 0.22 11.91
N VAL A 12 1.05 -0.38 11.17
CA VAL A 12 1.58 -1.73 11.43
C VAL A 12 2.43 -1.77 12.70
N HIS A 13 3.24 -0.72 12.94
CA HIS A 13 4.12 -0.60 14.10
C HIS A 13 3.48 0.15 15.29
N GLU A 14 2.19 0.48 15.23
CA GLU A 14 1.47 1.19 16.30
C GLU A 14 1.25 0.23 17.48
N THR A 15 1.72 0.60 18.68
CA THR A 15 1.41 -0.16 19.89
C THR A 15 -0.05 0.04 20.29
N GLU A 16 -0.65 -0.89 21.05
CA GLU A 16 -2.05 -0.76 21.48
C GLU A 16 -2.30 0.53 22.30
N GLU A 17 -1.32 0.97 23.11
CA GLU A 17 -1.41 2.25 23.83
C GLU A 17 -1.42 3.47 22.90
N GLU A 18 -0.62 3.45 21.83
CA GLU A 18 -0.60 4.54 20.84
C GLU A 18 -1.90 4.57 20.03
N LYS A 19 -2.44 3.40 19.71
CA LYS A 19 -3.70 3.20 19.01
C LYS A 19 -4.89 3.70 19.81
N GLU A 20 -4.96 3.40 21.11
CA GLU A 20 -5.97 3.97 22.01
C GLU A 20 -5.90 5.50 22.07
N LYS A 21 -4.69 6.06 22.27
CA LYS A 21 -4.48 7.51 22.27
C LYS A 21 -4.90 8.16 20.94
N ARG A 22 -4.70 7.49 19.81
CA ARG A 22 -5.15 7.98 18.49
C ARG A 22 -6.67 7.94 18.35
N LEU A 23 -7.31 6.85 18.76
CA LEU A 23 -8.77 6.71 18.72
C LEU A 23 -9.45 7.72 19.64
N ASP A 24 -8.89 7.97 20.83
CA ASP A 24 -9.39 8.99 21.75
C ASP A 24 -9.23 10.40 21.20
N LYS A 25 -8.08 10.73 20.60
CA LYS A 25 -7.90 12.00 19.89
C LYS A 25 -8.89 12.17 18.73
N GLN A 26 -9.22 11.10 17.99
CA GLN A 26 -10.25 11.16 16.94
C GLN A 26 -11.65 11.36 17.52
N ARG A 27 -12.00 10.67 18.61
CA ARG A 27 -13.28 10.83 19.32
C ARG A 27 -13.43 12.24 19.89
N GLN A 28 -12.37 12.84 20.41
CA GLN A 28 -12.39 14.23 20.88
C GLN A 28 -12.58 15.23 19.73
N LYS A 29 -11.89 15.01 18.59
CA LYS A 29 -12.05 15.87 17.41
C LYS A 29 -13.43 15.78 16.76
N SER A 30 -14.07 14.61 16.76
CA SER A 30 -15.44 14.44 16.25
C SER A 30 -16.48 15.08 17.17
N LYS A 31 -16.25 15.06 18.50
CA LYS A 31 -17.07 15.80 19.47
C LYS A 31 -16.98 17.31 19.27
N ASN A 32 -15.79 17.85 18.99
CA ASN A 32 -15.60 19.29 18.77
C ASN A 32 -16.14 19.80 17.43
N LYS A 33 -16.42 18.92 16.45
CA LYS A 33 -17.05 19.29 15.17
C LYS A 33 -18.57 19.43 15.23
N LYS A 34 -19.21 19.19 16.38
CA LYS A 34 -20.68 19.14 16.51
C LYS A 34 -21.37 20.45 16.90
N SER A 35 -20.69 21.61 16.86
CA SER A 35 -21.36 22.91 17.06
C SER A 35 -21.05 23.90 15.93
N THR A 36 -21.77 23.75 14.83
CA THR A 36 -22.10 24.92 14.00
C THR A 36 -23.58 24.76 13.65
N THR A 37 -24.42 25.26 14.55
CA THR A 37 -25.85 25.42 14.31
C THR A 37 -26.00 26.51 13.26
N THR A 38 -26.11 26.12 11.99
CA THR A 38 -26.55 27.04 10.94
C THR A 38 -28.08 27.09 10.97
N ASP A 39 -28.59 28.31 10.99
CA ASP A 39 -29.99 28.65 11.21
C ASP A 39 -30.93 28.00 10.18
N ARG A 40 -32.15 27.67 10.64
CA ARG A 40 -33.18 26.93 9.89
C ARG A 40 -33.87 27.85 8.87
N SER A 41 -33.54 27.74 7.59
CA SER A 41 -34.53 27.87 6.52
C SER A 41 -34.08 27.13 5.27
N LEU A 42 -35.04 26.46 4.61
CA LEU A 42 -35.01 25.73 3.33
C LEU A 42 -35.23 24.20 3.45
N PRO A 43 -36.03 23.61 2.54
CA PRO A 43 -36.80 22.39 2.79
C PRO A 43 -35.96 21.12 2.64
N ALA A 44 -36.41 20.09 3.36
CA ALA A 44 -35.79 18.77 3.43
C ALA A 44 -35.71 18.09 2.06
N VAL A 45 -34.52 18.01 1.48
CA VAL A 45 -34.20 17.02 0.45
C VAL A 45 -33.61 15.81 1.18
N SER A 46 -34.42 14.75 1.27
CA SER A 46 -34.00 13.44 1.73
C SER A 46 -32.94 12.90 0.77
N THR A 47 -31.66 13.04 1.11
CA THR A 47 -30.57 12.41 0.37
C THR A 47 -30.34 11.03 0.97
N THR A 48 -31.04 10.05 0.42
CA THR A 48 -30.68 8.64 0.53
C THR A 48 -29.21 8.51 0.12
N THR A 49 -28.32 8.25 1.07
CA THR A 49 -26.91 7.92 0.81
C THR A 49 -26.86 6.56 0.11
N MET A 50 -27.09 6.57 -1.19
CA MET A 50 -26.66 5.51 -2.09
C MET A 50 -25.14 5.63 -2.19
N ASN A 51 -24.43 4.64 -1.67
CA ASN A 51 -23.01 4.45 -2.02
C ASN A 51 -22.95 4.22 -3.54
N PRO A 52 -22.27 5.09 -4.32
CA PRO A 52 -22.09 4.80 -5.73
C PRO A 52 -21.01 3.72 -5.85
N THR A 53 -21.43 2.50 -6.18
CA THR A 53 -20.57 1.51 -6.84
C THR A 53 -20.35 2.02 -8.26
N VAL A 54 -19.31 2.82 -8.48
CA VAL A 54 -19.00 3.31 -9.83
C VAL A 54 -18.33 2.18 -10.59
N GLY A 55 -19.14 1.47 -11.37
CA GLY A 55 -18.70 0.85 -12.60
C GLY A 55 -18.29 1.94 -13.60
N ILE A 56 -17.19 1.68 -14.29
CA ILE A 56 -16.60 2.35 -15.46
C ILE A 56 -17.40 3.57 -15.98
N GLY A 57 -16.81 4.75 -15.80
CA GLY A 57 -17.24 6.01 -16.42
C GLY A 57 -16.44 7.18 -15.86
N GLU A 58 -15.62 7.81 -16.70
CA GLU A 58 -14.74 8.94 -16.37
C GLU A 58 -15.50 10.10 -15.71
N GLU A 59 -14.93 10.62 -14.62
CA GLU A 59 -14.95 12.06 -14.35
C GLU A 59 -13.71 12.45 -13.53
N THR A 60 -12.81 13.16 -14.18
CA THR A 60 -11.58 13.72 -13.62
C THR A 60 -11.93 14.82 -12.62
N LEU A 61 -11.86 14.51 -11.32
CA LEU A 61 -11.85 15.50 -10.25
C LEU A 61 -10.44 15.61 -9.66
N GLU A 62 -9.89 16.82 -9.76
CA GLU A 62 -8.58 17.23 -9.30
C GLU A 62 -8.26 16.79 -7.86
N GLY A 63 -7.06 16.25 -7.68
CA GLY A 63 -6.31 16.39 -6.42
C GLY A 63 -6.60 15.44 -5.27
N ARG A 64 -7.48 14.43 -5.41
CA ARG A 64 -7.60 13.36 -4.40
C ARG A 64 -6.95 12.08 -4.88
N ALA A 65 -5.88 11.69 -4.18
CA ALA A 65 -5.32 10.34 -4.31
C ALA A 65 -6.45 9.30 -4.21
N PRO A 66 -6.45 8.26 -5.06
CA PRO A 66 -7.52 7.27 -5.11
C PRO A 66 -7.80 6.72 -3.72
N ASN A 67 -9.08 6.54 -3.39
CA ASN A 67 -9.52 6.00 -2.10
C ASN A 67 -9.20 4.50 -2.04
N VAL A 68 -7.96 4.18 -1.72
CA VAL A 68 -7.48 2.80 -1.59
C VAL A 68 -8.08 2.22 -0.32
N ARG A 69 -8.93 1.19 -0.45
CA ARG A 69 -9.39 0.40 0.71
C ARG A 69 -8.16 -0.18 1.40
N LYS A 70 -7.99 0.16 2.67
CA LYS A 70 -6.84 -0.23 3.47
C LYS A 70 -6.99 -1.68 3.91
N ARG A 71 -6.34 -2.61 3.22
CA ARG A 71 -6.11 -3.96 3.75
C ARG A 71 -4.64 -4.04 4.10
N HIS A 72 -4.35 -3.99 5.39
CA HIS A 72 -3.04 -3.57 5.88
C HIS A 72 -1.93 -4.60 5.67
N SER A 73 -2.28 -5.88 5.55
CA SER A 73 -1.32 -6.97 5.36
C SER A 73 -1.77 -7.93 4.27
N ILE A 74 -0.82 -8.62 3.65
CA ILE A 74 -1.09 -9.63 2.61
C ILE A 74 -2.04 -10.73 3.07
N HIS A 75 -2.08 -11.08 4.38
CA HIS A 75 -3.02 -12.07 4.91
C HIS A 75 -4.50 -11.62 4.89
N LEU A 76 -4.76 -10.33 4.64
CA LEU A 76 -6.12 -9.77 4.56
C LEU A 76 -6.61 -9.64 3.11
N LEU A 77 -5.80 -10.01 2.11
CA LEU A 77 -6.22 -9.98 0.71
C LEU A 77 -7.37 -10.97 0.47
N SER A 78 -8.29 -10.58 -0.40
CA SER A 78 -9.42 -11.41 -0.81
C SER A 78 -9.73 -11.19 -2.29
N ASP A 79 -10.59 -12.04 -2.84
CA ASP A 79 -10.99 -11.94 -4.25
C ASP A 79 -11.65 -10.60 -4.62
N ASN A 80 -12.25 -9.91 -3.65
CA ASN A 80 -12.81 -8.57 -3.82
C ASN A 80 -11.76 -7.46 -4.04
N ASP A 81 -10.48 -7.77 -3.88
CA ASP A 81 -9.38 -6.83 -4.08
C ASP A 81 -8.74 -6.98 -5.47
N ILE A 82 -9.04 -8.05 -6.21
CA ILE A 82 -8.53 -8.31 -7.56
C ILE A 82 -8.92 -7.16 -8.50
N GLY A 83 -7.97 -6.70 -9.30
CA GLY A 83 -8.14 -5.58 -10.24
C GLY A 83 -8.08 -4.20 -9.58
N PHE A 84 -8.03 -4.12 -8.25
CA PHE A 84 -7.91 -2.84 -7.56
C PHE A 84 -6.49 -2.57 -7.09
N THR A 85 -6.14 -1.28 -7.07
CA THR A 85 -4.92 -0.83 -6.39
C THR A 85 -5.10 -0.98 -4.87
N ARG A 86 -4.13 -1.63 -4.21
CA ARG A 86 -4.06 -1.82 -2.76
C ARG A 86 -2.66 -1.53 -2.26
N VAL A 87 -2.60 -1.07 -1.01
CA VAL A 87 -1.34 -1.02 -0.26
C VAL A 87 -1.21 -2.34 0.48
N ILE A 88 -0.04 -2.96 0.45
CA ILE A 88 0.24 -4.18 1.18
C ILE A 88 1.47 -4.00 2.08
N TYR A 89 1.54 -4.85 3.10
CA TYR A 89 2.70 -5.03 3.97
C TYR A 89 3.00 -6.52 4.08
N GLY A 90 4.28 -6.87 4.13
CA GLY A 90 4.77 -8.22 4.39
C GLY A 90 6.28 -8.22 4.60
N PHE A 91 6.83 -9.35 5.01
CA PHE A 91 8.27 -9.57 5.10
C PHE A 91 8.79 -10.18 3.81
N ILE A 92 10.02 -9.84 3.42
CA ILE A 92 10.63 -10.36 2.20
C ILE A 92 11.23 -11.73 2.49
N GLU A 93 10.75 -12.76 1.79
CA GLU A 93 11.28 -14.13 1.84
C GLU A 93 12.43 -14.31 0.84
N SER A 94 12.22 -13.89 -0.41
CA SER A 94 13.19 -14.05 -1.49
C SER A 94 13.02 -12.99 -2.57
N ILE A 95 14.06 -12.83 -3.38
CA ILE A 95 14.07 -11.95 -4.55
C ILE A 95 14.66 -12.73 -5.72
N ASP A 96 13.97 -12.73 -6.84
CA ASP A 96 14.49 -13.21 -8.12
C ASP A 96 14.69 -12.00 -9.06
N ILE A 97 15.91 -11.86 -9.58
CA ILE A 97 16.33 -10.72 -10.40
C ILE A 97 16.69 -11.25 -11.79
N SER A 98 15.85 -10.93 -12.76
CA SER A 98 16.03 -11.23 -14.18
C SER A 98 16.17 -9.93 -15.00
N ASP A 99 16.44 -10.06 -16.30
CA ASP A 99 16.46 -8.89 -17.19
C ASP A 99 15.07 -8.26 -17.29
N LYS A 100 14.97 -6.95 -16.99
CA LYS A 100 13.73 -6.18 -16.92
C LYS A 100 12.59 -6.80 -16.11
N ARG A 101 12.92 -7.69 -15.16
CA ARG A 101 11.93 -8.37 -14.33
C ARG A 101 12.49 -8.65 -12.95
N ILE A 102 11.77 -8.25 -11.91
CA ILE A 102 12.10 -8.58 -10.53
C ILE A 102 10.86 -9.12 -9.84
N LEU A 103 11.00 -10.30 -9.23
CA LEU A 103 9.98 -10.94 -8.42
C LEU A 103 10.39 -10.89 -6.96
N ILE A 104 9.52 -10.41 -6.09
CA ILE A 104 9.76 -10.38 -4.64
C ILE A 104 8.70 -11.26 -3.98
N THR A 105 9.14 -12.33 -3.31
CA THR A 105 8.25 -13.18 -2.54
C THR A 105 8.08 -12.56 -1.16
N LEU A 106 6.84 -12.21 -0.82
CA LEU A 106 6.47 -11.72 0.50
C LEU A 106 5.80 -12.82 1.31
N TYR A 107 6.01 -12.79 2.62
CA TYR A 107 5.32 -13.63 3.59
C TYR A 107 4.79 -12.81 4.77
N ASP A 108 3.63 -13.22 5.28
CA ASP A 108 3.08 -12.79 6.57
C ASP A 108 2.20 -13.92 7.09
N ARG A 109 2.57 -14.45 8.26
CA ARG A 109 2.01 -15.69 8.82
C ARG A 109 2.12 -16.83 7.79
N ASP A 110 1.00 -17.46 7.45
CA ASP A 110 0.93 -18.57 6.48
C ASP A 110 0.57 -18.11 5.06
N THR A 111 0.53 -16.80 4.81
CA THR A 111 0.18 -16.24 3.49
C THR A 111 1.41 -15.77 2.75
N ARG A 112 1.51 -16.14 1.47
CA ARG A 112 2.51 -15.61 0.54
C ARG A 112 1.87 -14.73 -0.53
N CYS A 113 2.63 -13.76 -1.02
CA CYS A 113 2.23 -12.88 -2.12
C CYS A 113 3.47 -12.53 -2.95
N ILE A 114 3.35 -12.54 -4.28
CA ILE A 114 4.48 -12.20 -5.17
C ILE A 114 4.29 -10.77 -5.68
N VAL A 115 5.31 -9.94 -5.51
CA VAL A 115 5.42 -8.62 -6.13
C VAL A 115 6.08 -8.77 -7.48
N HIS A 116 5.40 -8.30 -8.53
CA HIS A 116 5.89 -8.26 -9.89
C HIS A 116 6.31 -6.84 -10.25
N LEU A 117 7.60 -6.69 -10.56
CA LEU A 117 8.17 -5.51 -11.19
C LEU A 117 8.55 -5.91 -12.62
N GLU A 118 7.73 -5.52 -13.59
CA GLU A 118 7.85 -5.92 -15.00
C GLU A 118 8.35 -4.75 -15.87
N GLU A 119 8.47 -4.94 -17.18
CA GLU A 119 9.09 -3.97 -18.11
C GLU A 119 8.67 -2.49 -17.91
N VAL A 120 7.37 -2.23 -17.70
CA VAL A 120 6.82 -0.87 -17.46
C VAL A 120 7.43 -0.19 -16.22
N PHE A 121 7.79 -0.97 -15.20
CA PHE A 121 8.51 -0.47 -14.04
C PHE A 121 9.90 0.03 -14.42
N PHE A 122 10.62 -0.73 -15.25
CA PHE A 122 12.00 -0.42 -15.63
C PHE A 122 12.11 0.77 -16.58
N GLU A 123 11.06 1.07 -17.36
CA GLU A 123 11.00 2.28 -18.20
C GLU A 123 11.13 3.57 -17.38
N ASN A 124 10.61 3.57 -16.15
CA ASN A 124 10.53 4.75 -15.28
C ASN A 124 11.48 4.66 -14.07
N ALA A 125 12.20 3.56 -13.91
CA ALA A 125 13.11 3.35 -12.79
C ALA A 125 14.49 3.96 -13.03
N ALA A 126 15.24 4.16 -11.95
CA ALA A 126 16.63 4.54 -12.00
C ALA A 126 17.46 3.48 -12.75
N ARG A 127 18.45 3.91 -13.55
CA ARG A 127 19.31 3.01 -14.36
C ARG A 127 20.01 1.91 -13.54
N ASN A 128 20.30 2.18 -12.27
CA ASN A 128 20.97 1.25 -11.37
C ASN A 128 20.00 0.47 -10.46
N ILE A 129 18.70 0.44 -10.77
CA ILE A 129 17.68 -0.21 -9.93
C ILE A 129 18.00 -1.69 -9.67
N SER A 130 18.46 -2.44 -10.68
CA SER A 130 18.84 -3.84 -10.52
C SER A 130 20.00 -4.02 -9.53
N SER A 131 20.97 -3.10 -9.52
CA SER A 131 22.05 -3.11 -8.54
C SER A 131 21.55 -2.84 -7.13
N MET A 132 20.52 -1.99 -6.96
CA MET A 132 19.89 -1.78 -5.65
C MET A 132 19.19 -3.03 -5.14
N PHE A 133 18.50 -3.78 -6.01
CA PHE A 133 17.89 -5.06 -5.64
C PHE A 133 18.92 -6.14 -5.30
N LYS A 134 20.11 -6.14 -5.92
CA LYS A 134 21.23 -7.00 -5.49
C LYS A 134 21.74 -6.65 -4.08
N VAL A 135 21.69 -5.39 -3.66
CA VAL A 135 21.99 -5.01 -2.27
C VAL A 135 20.93 -5.61 -1.33
N LEU A 136 19.67 -5.55 -1.74
CA LEU A 136 18.54 -6.09 -0.99
C LEU A 136 18.64 -7.61 -0.82
N GLU A 137 18.92 -8.34 -1.90
CA GLU A 137 19.16 -9.79 -1.89
C GLU A 137 20.32 -10.17 -0.94
N ARG A 138 21.45 -9.45 -1.00
CA ARG A 138 22.56 -9.67 -0.07
C ARG A 138 22.20 -9.40 1.39
N ALA A 139 21.28 -8.49 1.66
CA ALA A 139 20.80 -8.23 3.02
C ALA A 139 19.94 -9.37 3.54
N ILE A 140 19.06 -9.93 2.71
CA ILE A 140 18.24 -11.12 3.04
C ILE A 140 19.14 -12.32 3.34
N ASN A 141 20.15 -12.56 2.49
CA ASN A 141 21.12 -13.66 2.68
C ASN A 141 22.00 -13.53 3.94
N LYS A 142 21.97 -12.39 4.63
CA LYS A 142 22.62 -12.17 5.93
C LYS A 142 21.63 -12.31 7.09
N ASP A 143 20.53 -13.03 6.88
CA ASP A 143 19.42 -13.24 7.83
C ASP A 143 18.83 -11.93 8.36
N LYS A 144 18.90 -10.83 7.59
CA LYS A 144 18.15 -9.62 7.93
C LYS A 144 16.70 -9.81 7.54
N SER A 145 15.81 -9.78 8.53
CA SER A 145 14.38 -9.63 8.28
C SER A 145 14.12 -8.24 7.69
N LEU A 146 13.55 -8.19 6.49
CA LEU A 146 13.24 -6.96 5.77
C LEU A 146 11.75 -6.83 5.54
N GLU A 147 11.23 -5.67 5.89
CA GLU A 147 9.83 -5.31 5.75
C GLU A 147 9.61 -4.62 4.40
N PHE A 148 8.58 -5.05 3.69
CA PHE A 148 8.14 -4.47 2.45
C PHE A 148 6.80 -3.75 2.65
N THR A 149 6.71 -2.53 2.12
CA THR A 149 5.42 -1.84 1.97
C THR A 149 5.29 -1.35 0.55
N GLY A 150 4.22 -1.74 -0.15
CA GLY A 150 4.06 -1.43 -1.56
C GLY A 150 2.61 -1.09 -1.93
N LEU A 151 2.45 -0.27 -2.96
CA LEU A 151 1.18 0.07 -3.58
C LEU A 151 1.19 -0.46 -5.02
N GLY A 152 0.18 -1.24 -5.37
CA GLY A 152 0.09 -1.85 -6.70
C GLY A 152 -1.27 -2.46 -6.96
N ILE A 153 -1.48 -2.96 -8.17
CA ILE A 153 -2.72 -3.62 -8.58
C ILE A 153 -2.66 -5.08 -8.13
N ILE A 154 -3.69 -5.53 -7.41
CA ILE A 154 -3.79 -6.92 -6.99
C ILE A 154 -4.29 -7.78 -8.15
N THR A 155 -3.59 -8.86 -8.40
CA THR A 155 -3.97 -9.91 -9.35
C THR A 155 -3.93 -11.27 -8.66
N LYS A 156 -4.42 -12.29 -9.33
CA LYS A 156 -4.38 -13.68 -8.87
C LYS A 156 -3.87 -14.53 -10.02
N ASP A 157 -2.96 -15.45 -9.76
CA ASP A 157 -2.48 -16.36 -10.80
C ASP A 157 -3.43 -17.54 -11.01
N ALA A 158 -3.06 -18.46 -11.91
CA ALA A 158 -3.83 -19.65 -12.22
C ALA A 158 -3.96 -20.63 -11.04
N GLU A 159 -3.02 -20.59 -10.08
CA GLU A 159 -3.01 -21.45 -8.89
C GLU A 159 -3.79 -20.82 -7.72
N GLY A 160 -4.20 -19.56 -7.87
CA GLY A 160 -4.98 -18.84 -6.88
C GLY A 160 -4.14 -18.05 -5.88
N LEU A 161 -2.83 -17.86 -6.11
CA LEU A 161 -2.00 -17.02 -5.26
C LEU A 161 -2.19 -15.55 -5.61
N PHE A 162 -2.21 -14.71 -4.58
CA PHE A 162 -2.26 -13.27 -4.77
C PHE A 162 -0.92 -12.74 -5.26
N ASN A 163 -1.02 -11.84 -6.22
CA ASN A 163 0.10 -11.17 -6.85
C ASN A 163 -0.15 -9.66 -6.80
N ILE A 164 0.91 -8.86 -6.83
CA ILE A 164 0.80 -7.42 -6.92
C ILE A 164 1.72 -6.89 -8.02
N ALA A 165 1.15 -6.16 -8.96
CA ALA A 165 1.92 -5.47 -10.00
C ALA A 165 2.22 -4.04 -9.55
N ILE A 166 3.50 -3.66 -9.56
CA ILE A 166 3.96 -2.32 -9.20
C ILE A 166 4.73 -1.71 -10.37
N ASN A 167 4.23 -0.58 -10.87
CA ASN A 167 4.76 0.05 -12.09
C ASN A 167 5.67 1.27 -11.82
N GLU A 168 5.77 1.73 -10.56
CA GLU A 168 6.55 2.92 -10.21
C GLU A 168 7.55 2.64 -9.09
N GLN A 169 8.78 3.14 -9.24
CA GLN A 169 9.83 2.98 -8.22
C GLN A 169 9.46 3.59 -6.85
N ASN A 170 8.68 4.67 -6.82
CA ASN A 170 8.26 5.32 -5.57
C ASN A 170 7.03 4.67 -4.92
N ALA A 171 6.48 3.62 -5.54
CA ALA A 171 5.29 2.93 -5.05
C ALA A 171 5.57 1.92 -3.94
N PHE A 172 6.84 1.70 -3.58
CA PHE A 172 7.20 0.78 -2.52
C PHE A 172 8.36 1.29 -1.66
N LYS A 173 8.53 0.63 -0.52
CA LYS A 173 9.55 0.91 0.51
C LYS A 173 10.04 -0.38 1.14
N ILE A 174 11.30 -0.35 1.57
CA ILE A 174 11.97 -1.39 2.34
C ILE A 174 12.31 -0.82 3.72
N ASN A 175 11.86 -1.43 4.81
CA ASN A 175 12.02 -0.92 6.18
C ASN A 175 11.65 0.57 6.30
N ASN A 176 10.52 0.96 5.68
CA ASN A 176 10.03 2.34 5.54
C ASN A 176 10.95 3.32 4.78
N GLN A 177 12.03 2.84 4.16
CA GLN A 177 12.95 3.64 3.36
C GLN A 177 12.70 3.40 1.86
N LYS A 178 13.00 4.41 1.04
CA LYS A 178 13.06 4.21 -0.41
C LYS A 178 14.21 3.26 -0.74
N ILE A 179 14.07 2.43 -1.78
CA ILE A 179 15.10 1.45 -2.15
C ILE A 179 16.48 2.08 -2.37
N ALA A 180 16.55 3.29 -2.94
CA ALA A 180 17.81 4.01 -3.13
C ALA A 180 18.50 4.39 -1.80
N VAL A 181 17.71 4.76 -0.79
CA VAL A 181 18.22 5.07 0.56
C VAL A 181 18.66 3.79 1.25
N PHE A 182 17.85 2.74 1.19
CA PHE A 182 18.19 1.42 1.74
C PHE A 182 19.51 0.90 1.18
N ALA A 183 19.68 0.98 -0.15
CA ALA A 183 20.87 0.52 -0.85
C ALA A 183 22.12 1.39 -0.61
N SER A 184 21.95 2.64 -0.18
CA SER A 184 23.08 3.51 0.19
C SER A 184 23.56 3.24 1.62
N ASN A 185 22.70 2.67 2.47
CA ASN A 185 22.98 2.38 3.88
C ASN A 185 23.48 0.94 4.13
N ASN A 186 23.57 0.09 3.09
CA ASN A 186 23.92 -1.34 3.19
C ASN A 186 24.88 -1.77 2.08
#